data_AF-A0A9N9P7B7-F1
#
_entry.id   AF-A0A9N9P7B7-F1
#
_cell.length_a   1.000
_cell.length_b   1.000
_cell.length_c   1.000
_cell.angle_alpha   90.00
_cell.angle_beta   90.00
_cell.angle_gamma   90.00
#
_symmetry.space_group_name_H-M   'P 1'
#
loop_
_entity.id
_entity.type
_entity.pdbx_description
1 polymer ?
#
loop_
_entity_poly.entity_id
_entity_poly.type
_entity_poly.pdbx_seq_one_letter_code
_entity_poly.pdbx_strand_id
1 'polypeptide(L)' 'NFEETKVEMCINSCQAFTEEFIEDTSYKICGESRYDIKKNPRKFAIYFPLIPR' A
#
# COMPACT_ATOMS: atom_id res chain seq x y z
N ASN A 1 20.55 8.26 -8.71
CA ASN A 1 20.20 7.65 -7.42
C ASN A 1 18.85 7.00 -7.56
N PHE A 2 18.72 5.74 -7.15
CA PHE A 2 17.41 5.11 -6.99
C PHE A 2 16.85 5.55 -5.65
N GLU A 3 15.75 6.29 -5.66
CA GLU A 3 15.08 6.69 -4.43
C GLU A 3 14.11 5.60 -3.99
N GLU A 4 14.09 5.29 -2.69
CA GLU A 4 13.13 4.33 -2.16
C GLU A 4 11.71 4.87 -2.33
N THR A 5 10.81 4.05 -2.86
CA THR A 5 9.39 4.38 -2.95
C THR A 5 8.65 3.62 -1.87
N LYS A 6 7.82 4.34 -1.09
CA LYS A 6 6.94 3.76 -0.07
C LYS A 6 5.53 3.72 -0.59
N VAL A 7 4.91 2.56 -0.52
CA VAL A 7 3.50 2.37 -0.90
C VAL A 7 2.74 1.70 0.22
N GLU A 8 1.53 2.18 0.44
CA GLU A 8 0.62 1.58 1.41
C GLU A 8 0.18 0.20 0.93
N MET A 9 0.03 -0.74 1.86
CA MET A 9 -0.37 -2.10 1.53
C MET A 9 -1.32 -2.68 2.57
N CYS A 10 -2.08 -3.70 2.14
CA CYS A 10 -2.86 -4.50 3.05
C CYS A 10 -1.97 -5.11 4.14
N ILE A 11 -2.47 -5.18 5.38
CA ILE A 11 -1.75 -5.72 6.54
C ILE A 11 -1.19 -7.13 6.27
N ASN A 12 -1.95 -7.94 5.54
CA ASN A 12 -1.62 -9.31 5.15
C ASN A 12 -0.79 -9.41 3.86
N SER A 13 -0.30 -8.29 3.33
CA SER A 13 0.46 -8.22 2.08
C SER A 13 -0.25 -8.69 0.82
N CYS A 14 -1.59 -8.72 0.82
CA CYS A 14 -2.33 -9.24 -0.33
C CYS A 14 -2.41 -8.25 -1.51
N GLN A 15 -2.34 -6.95 -1.26
CA GLN A 15 -2.47 -5.89 -2.27
C GLN A 15 -1.70 -4.64 -1.82
N ALA A 16 -1.08 -3.95 -2.77
CA ALA A 16 -0.60 -2.57 -2.61
C ALA A 16 -1.70 -1.59 -3.05
N PHE A 17 -1.92 -0.53 -2.29
CA PHE A 17 -2.92 0.50 -2.58
C PHE A 17 -2.32 1.58 -3.47
N THR A 18 -2.10 1.23 -4.72
CA THR A 18 -1.51 2.09 -5.76
C THR A 18 -2.42 2.15 -6.98
N GLU A 19 -2.28 3.20 -7.79
CA GLU A 19 -2.96 3.34 -9.10
C GLU A 19 -4.48 3.11 -8.98
N GLU A 20 -5.00 2.06 -9.59
CA GLU A 20 -6.44 1.73 -9.57
C GLU A 20 -7.00 1.43 -8.18
N PHE A 21 -6.14 1.10 -7.20
CA PHE A 21 -6.52 0.81 -5.82
C PHE A 21 -6.30 1.98 -4.86
N ILE A 22 -5.98 3.17 -5.36
CA ILE A 22 -5.63 4.30 -4.50
C ILE A 22 -6.79 4.81 -3.65
N GLU A 23 -8.03 4.63 -4.12
CA GLU A 23 -9.25 5.00 -3.40
C GLU A 23 -9.80 3.85 -2.53
N ASP A 24 -9.24 2.64 -2.64
CA ASP A 24 -9.68 1.52 -1.83
C ASP A 24 -9.28 1.72 -0.36
N THR A 25 -10.24 1.52 0.54
CA THR A 25 -10.05 1.61 2.00
C THR A 25 -9.88 0.23 2.66
N SER A 26 -10.09 -0.84 1.91
CA SER A 26 -9.93 -2.23 2.35
C SER A 26 -9.62 -3.12 1.16
N TYR A 27 -8.94 -4.24 1.40
CA TYR A 27 -8.73 -5.21 0.34
C TYR A 27 -9.96 -6.11 0.15
N LYS A 28 -10.46 -6.21 -1.09
CA LYS A 28 -11.72 -6.90 -1.41
C LYS A 28 -11.72 -8.40 -1.12
N ILE A 29 -10.57 -9.08 -1.18
CA ILE A 29 -10.52 -10.54 -1.00
C ILE A 29 -10.35 -10.91 0.49
N CYS A 30 -9.41 -10.30 1.21
CA CYS A 30 -9.20 -10.63 2.63
C CYS A 30 -10.04 -9.79 3.60
N GLY A 31 -10.72 -8.74 3.13
CA GLY A 31 -11.59 -7.87 3.92
C GLY A 31 -10.87 -6.95 4.90
N GLU A 32 -9.54 -6.98 4.96
CA GLU A 32 -8.79 -6.16 5.92
C GLU A 32 -8.80 -4.69 5.53
N SER A 33 -9.01 -3.84 6.52
CA SER A 33 -8.91 -2.39 6.39
C SER A 33 -7.47 -1.98 6.07
N ARG A 34 -7.33 -1.02 5.15
CA ARG A 34 -6.09 -0.30 4.84
C ARG A 34 -5.60 0.51 6.03
N TYR A 35 -6.54 1.09 6.78
CA TYR A 35 -6.25 2.02 7.86
C TYR A 35 -6.58 1.44 9.24
N ASP A 36 -5.86 1.91 10.26
CA ASP A 36 -6.16 1.68 11.66
C ASP A 36 -7.31 2.58 12.15
N ILE A 37 -7.66 2.47 13.44
CA ILE A 37 -8.73 3.26 14.06
C ILE A 37 -8.46 4.78 14.08
N LYS A 38 -7.21 5.20 13.86
CA LYS A 38 -6.76 6.60 13.79
C LYS A 38 -6.62 7.08 12.34
N LYS A 39 -7.05 6.27 11.36
CA LYS A 39 -6.90 6.51 9.91
C LYS A 39 -5.45 6.52 9.42
N ASN A 40 -4.53 5.86 10.11
CA ASN A 40 -3.17 5.68 9.61
C ASN A 40 -3.07 4.39 8.78
N PRO A 41 -2.26 4.36 7.69
CA PRO A 41 -2.01 3.13 6.96
C PRO A 41 -1.39 2.07 7.88
N ARG A 42 -1.91 0.85 7.84
CA ARG A 42 -1.48 -0.23 8.74
C ARG A 42 -0.16 -0.86 8.33
N LYS A 43 0.25 -0.71 7.07
CA LYS A 43 1.49 -1.30 6.54
C LYS A 43 1.96 -0.56 5.29
N PHE A 44 3.28 -0.51 5.12
CA PHE A 44 3.93 -0.01 3.93
C PHE A 44 4.85 -1.10 3.33
N ALA A 45 4.91 -1.17 2.01
CA ALA A 45 6.00 -1.80 1.29
C ALA A 45 6.99 -0.73 0.84
N ILE A 46 8.26 -1.09 0.81
CA ILE A 46 9.35 -0.24 0.30
C ILE A 46 9.95 -0.97 -0.89
N TYR A 47 10.10 -0.29 -2.02
CA TYR A 47 10.78 -0.83 -3.19
C TYR A 47 11.66 0.21 -3.86
N PHE A 48 12.66 -0.28 -4.59
CA PHE A 48 13.55 0.54 -5.41
C PHE A 48 13.11 0.40 -6.87
N PRO A 49 12.51 1.44 -7.49
CA PRO A 49 12.11 1.36 -8.88
C PRO A 49 13.36 1.24 -9.75
N LEU A 50 13.45 0.18 -10.57
CA LEU A 50 14.56 -0.02 -11.50
C LEU A 50 14.56 1.01 -12.64
N ILE A 51 13.41 1.63 -12.91
CA ILE A 51 13.21 2.72 -13.86
C ILE A 51 12.68 3.91 -13.07
N PRO A 52 13.38 5.05 -13.03
CA PRO A 52 12.89 6.27 -12.38
C PRO A 52 11.53 6.68 -12.95
N ARG A 53 10.60 7.09 -12.07
CA ARG A 53 9.31 7.69 -12.47
C ARG A 53 9.47 9.18 -12.72
#